data_AF-A0A6A7FYR9-F1
#
_entry.id   AF-A0A6A7FYR9-F1
#
_cell.length_a   1.000
_cell.length_b   1.000
_cell.length_c   1.000
_cell.angle_alpha   90.00
_cell.angle_beta   90.00
_cell.angle_gamma   90.00
#
_symmetry.space_group_name_H-M   'P 1'
#
loop_
_entity.id
_entity.type
_entity.pdbx_description
1 polymer ?
#
loop_
_entity_poly.entity_id
_entity_poly.type
_entity_poly.pdbx_seq_one_letter_code
_entity_poly.pdbx_strand_id
1 'polypeptide(L)'
;MPVITNKQALSWLLLLALVLSCLCQLQETERSCHVHDNSCSDCIRTPGCQWCKIFAGNSSEQHRCSNNSNNCREGQTSNPQNQLRITTNKSLTEVTQGDRNTEGEDIVQLAPQRVQLQLRKGVPHNVTFKFRLATHYPVDLYYLMDLSYSMLDDKENLANLGSKLASTMRNLTSKFKLGFGSFVDKVVMPFTNVHPGILRSPCPNCTSSYSFRNNLPLDVNDTKFTEYVSNVPVSGNVDEPEGGLDALLQVIVCRRQIGWREQARRLLVFSTDAPFHHAGNGRLAGIVQPHDGQCHLDDDGDYTHHDKLDYPSVAQINKAAQENQINIIFAVSAYKELYQALSEEIAYSSQGMLDSESSNVDELVIQQYNLISSEVRLSDNVASIP
;
A
#
# COMPACT_ATOMS: atom_id res chain seq x y z
N MET A 1 -44.49 7.18 -59.60
CA MET A 1 -44.20 6.20 -58.54
C MET A 1 -42.72 6.34 -58.19
N PRO A 2 -42.35 6.82 -57.00
CA PRO A 2 -40.93 6.97 -56.67
C PRO A 2 -40.31 5.59 -56.40
N VAL A 3 -39.20 5.31 -57.07
CA VAL A 3 -38.42 4.07 -56.90
C VAL A 3 -37.58 4.21 -55.64
N ILE A 4 -38.00 3.57 -54.55
CA ILE A 4 -37.22 3.50 -53.31
C ILE A 4 -35.97 2.67 -53.61
N THR A 5 -34.79 3.25 -53.37
CA THR A 5 -33.51 2.56 -53.59
C THR A 5 -33.23 1.56 -52.46
N ASN A 6 -32.60 0.42 -52.77
CA ASN A 6 -32.28 -0.64 -51.77
C ASN A 6 -31.55 -0.11 -50.52
N LYS A 7 -30.74 0.96 -50.64
CA LYS A 7 -30.07 1.61 -49.50
C LYS A 7 -31.02 2.37 -48.57
N GLN A 8 -32.05 3.01 -49.12
CA GLN A 8 -33.08 3.66 -48.30
C GLN A 8 -33.91 2.60 -47.57
N ALA A 9 -34.32 1.53 -48.26
CA ALA A 9 -35.06 0.43 -47.64
C ALA A 9 -34.30 -0.22 -46.45
N LEU A 10 -32.98 -0.41 -46.58
CA LEU A 10 -32.14 -0.95 -45.51
C LEU A 10 -32.04 -0.02 -44.30
N SER A 11 -31.95 1.30 -44.54
CA SER A 11 -31.94 2.32 -43.47
C SER A 11 -33.26 2.37 -42.71
N TRP A 12 -34.40 2.28 -43.41
CA TRP A 12 -35.72 2.19 -42.80
C TRP A 12 -35.90 0.91 -41.97
N LEU A 13 -35.37 -0.23 -42.45
CA LEU A 13 -35.39 -1.49 -41.69
C LEU A 13 -34.54 -1.44 -40.42
N LEU A 14 -33.36 -0.81 -40.47
CA LEU A 14 -32.50 -0.61 -39.29
C LEU A 14 -33.13 0.32 -38.27
N LEU A 15 -33.75 1.42 -38.73
CA LEU A 15 -34.54 2.32 -37.87
C LEU A 15 -35.73 1.60 -37.24
N LEU A 16 -36.47 0.78 -38.02
CA LEU A 16 -37.58 0.00 -37.50
C LEU A 16 -37.10 -0.99 -36.43
N ALA A 17 -35.99 -1.70 -36.66
CA ALA A 17 -35.40 -2.63 -35.70
C ALA A 17 -34.92 -1.95 -34.40
N LEU A 18 -34.35 -0.75 -34.51
CA LEU A 18 -33.98 0.10 -33.35
C LEU A 18 -35.22 0.53 -32.55
N VAL A 19 -36.30 0.91 -33.24
CA VAL A 19 -37.56 1.30 -32.58
C VAL A 19 -38.23 0.08 -31.92
N LEU A 20 -38.28 -1.06 -32.61
CA LEU A 20 -38.83 -2.31 -32.08
C LEU A 20 -38.05 -2.85 -30.88
N SER A 21 -36.72 -2.79 -30.90
CA SER A 21 -35.88 -3.18 -29.75
C SER A 21 -36.07 -2.24 -28.56
N CYS A 22 -36.17 -0.93 -28.79
CA CYS A 22 -36.47 0.05 -27.73
C CYS A 22 -37.86 -0.16 -27.10
N LEU A 23 -38.88 -0.45 -27.93
CA LEU A 23 -40.23 -0.77 -27.46
C LEU A 23 -40.27 -2.08 -26.65
N CYS A 24 -39.51 -3.11 -27.06
CA CYS A 24 -39.37 -4.35 -26.29
C CYS A 24 -38.74 -4.12 -24.91
N GLN A 25 -37.67 -3.30 -24.83
CA GLN A 25 -37.02 -2.98 -23.56
C GLN A 25 -37.96 -2.24 -22.59
N LEU A 26 -38.75 -1.29 -23.09
CA LEU A 26 -39.75 -0.59 -22.29
C LEU A 26 -40.81 -1.54 -21.72
N GLN A 27 -41.29 -2.47 -22.55
CA GLN A 27 -42.33 -3.43 -22.14
C GLN A 27 -41.80 -4.51 -21.17
N GLU A 28 -40.53 -4.88 -21.27
CA GLU A 28 -39.86 -5.77 -20.30
C GLU A 28 -39.67 -5.09 -18.93
N THR A 29 -39.29 -3.82 -18.89
CA THR A 29 -39.12 -3.10 -17.60
C THR A 29 -40.44 -2.95 -16.83
N GLU A 30 -41.54 -2.69 -17.53
CA GLU A 30 -42.86 -2.58 -16.92
C GLU A 30 -43.33 -3.94 -16.37
N ARG A 31 -43.18 -5.02 -17.14
CA ARG A 31 -43.47 -6.39 -16.67
C ARG A 31 -42.62 -6.81 -15.48
N SER A 32 -41.35 -6.42 -15.46
CA SER A 32 -40.41 -6.70 -14.35
C SER A 32 -40.86 -6.05 -13.04
N CYS A 33 -41.40 -4.84 -13.09
CA CYS A 33 -41.94 -4.16 -11.90
C CYS A 33 -43.22 -4.84 -11.39
N HIS A 34 -44.14 -5.21 -12.28
CA HIS A 34 -45.47 -5.72 -11.91
C HIS A 34 -45.43 -7.04 -11.13
N VAL A 35 -44.35 -7.84 -11.24
CA VAL A 35 -44.16 -9.06 -10.46
C VAL A 35 -44.09 -8.78 -8.94
N HIS A 36 -43.68 -7.58 -8.54
CA HIS A 36 -43.46 -7.18 -7.15
C HIS A 36 -44.61 -6.36 -6.56
N ASP A 37 -45.80 -6.46 -7.12
CA ASP A 37 -46.96 -5.62 -6.74
C ASP A 37 -47.46 -5.82 -5.30
N ASN A 38 -47.07 -6.92 -4.68
CA ASN A 38 -47.46 -7.28 -3.31
C ASN A 38 -46.53 -6.70 -2.23
N SER A 39 -45.40 -6.11 -2.60
CA SER A 39 -44.37 -5.68 -1.65
C SER A 39 -43.64 -4.42 -2.11
N CYS A 40 -43.81 -3.34 -1.34
CA CYS A 40 -43.08 -2.09 -1.56
C CYS A 40 -41.57 -2.32 -1.52
N SER A 41 -41.09 -3.13 -0.57
CA SER A 41 -39.66 -3.44 -0.40
C SER A 41 -39.09 -4.12 -1.64
N ASP A 42 -39.79 -5.11 -2.19
CA ASP A 42 -39.28 -5.84 -3.35
C ASP A 42 -39.37 -4.98 -4.61
N CYS A 43 -40.43 -4.19 -4.75
CA CYS A 43 -40.59 -3.23 -5.84
C CYS A 43 -39.43 -2.21 -5.91
N ILE A 44 -39.12 -1.53 -4.80
CA ILE A 44 -38.10 -0.46 -4.79
C ILE A 44 -36.67 -1.02 -4.91
N ARG A 45 -36.47 -2.33 -4.65
CA ARG A 45 -35.20 -3.03 -4.88
C ARG A 45 -34.97 -3.39 -6.34
N THR A 46 -36.03 -3.41 -7.16
CA THR A 46 -35.93 -3.63 -8.60
C THR A 46 -35.55 -2.33 -9.30
N PRO A 47 -34.46 -2.31 -10.10
CA PRO A 47 -34.04 -1.11 -10.83
C PRO A 47 -35.14 -0.58 -11.76
N GLY A 48 -35.31 0.75 -11.81
CA GLY A 48 -36.29 1.41 -12.68
C GLY A 48 -37.73 1.41 -12.17
N CYS A 49 -38.07 0.67 -11.12
CA CYS A 49 -39.42 0.62 -10.57
C CYS A 49 -39.70 1.73 -9.54
N GLN A 50 -40.96 1.97 -9.22
CA GLN A 50 -41.42 2.83 -8.14
C GLN A 50 -42.74 2.31 -7.58
N TRP A 51 -42.98 2.59 -6.31
CA TRP A 51 -44.13 2.06 -5.60
C TRP A 51 -45.18 3.13 -5.34
N CYS A 52 -46.44 2.85 -5.68
CA CYS A 52 -47.57 3.70 -5.38
C CYS A 52 -48.32 3.25 -4.12
N LYS A 53 -48.37 4.15 -3.12
CA LYS A 53 -49.11 3.93 -1.88
C LYS A 53 -50.61 4.13 -2.07
N ILE A 54 -51.02 5.15 -2.82
CA ILE A 54 -52.42 5.53 -3.03
C ILE A 54 -52.63 5.96 -4.49
N PHE A 55 -53.58 5.33 -5.17
CA PHE A 55 -53.92 5.63 -6.55
C PHE A 55 -54.72 6.94 -6.69
N ALA A 56 -54.58 7.60 -7.83
CA ALA A 56 -55.27 8.85 -8.14
C ALA A 56 -56.74 8.64 -8.63
N GLY A 57 -57.11 7.42 -9.01
CA GLY A 57 -58.45 7.07 -9.49
C GLY A 57 -58.83 5.62 -9.18
N ASN A 58 -60.02 5.19 -9.59
CA ASN A 58 -60.60 3.87 -9.29
C ASN A 58 -60.57 2.92 -10.51
N SER A 59 -59.48 2.85 -11.26
CA SER A 59 -59.38 1.88 -12.36
C SER A 59 -59.13 0.47 -11.83
N SER A 60 -59.71 -0.53 -12.48
CA SER A 60 -59.63 -1.94 -12.08
C SER A 60 -58.27 -2.59 -12.37
N GLU A 61 -57.46 -2.00 -13.25
CA GLU A 61 -56.11 -2.46 -13.60
C GLU A 61 -55.07 -1.45 -13.12
N GLN A 62 -54.74 -1.49 -11.83
CA GLN A 62 -53.72 -0.61 -11.23
C GLN A 62 -52.66 -1.45 -10.54
N HIS A 63 -51.41 -1.27 -10.98
CA HIS A 63 -50.25 -1.83 -10.32
C HIS A 63 -49.62 -0.80 -9.39
N ARG A 64 -49.38 -1.18 -8.14
CA ARG A 64 -48.61 -0.42 -7.17
C ARG A 64 -47.14 -0.34 -7.58
N CYS A 65 -46.56 -1.41 -8.10
CA CYS A 65 -45.20 -1.40 -8.60
C CYS A 65 -45.16 -1.18 -10.10
N SER A 66 -44.64 -0.04 -10.56
CA SER A 66 -44.53 0.28 -11.98
C SER A 66 -43.26 1.10 -12.25
N ASN A 67 -42.87 1.25 -13.51
CA ASN A 67 -41.81 2.18 -13.92
C ASN A 67 -42.33 3.64 -14.04
N ASN A 68 -43.65 3.84 -14.10
CA ASN A 68 -44.29 5.15 -14.21
C ASN A 68 -45.13 5.47 -12.96
N SER A 69 -45.43 6.75 -12.73
CA SER A 69 -46.20 7.22 -11.55
C SER A 69 -47.50 7.91 -11.94
N ASN A 70 -47.94 7.77 -13.20
CA ASN A 70 -49.07 8.52 -13.76
C ASN A 70 -50.39 8.23 -13.03
N ASN A 71 -50.53 7.03 -12.47
CA ASN A 71 -51.72 6.60 -11.75
C ASN A 71 -51.62 6.81 -10.23
N CYS A 72 -50.51 7.40 -9.74
CA CYS A 72 -50.29 7.62 -8.33
C CYS A 72 -50.67 9.03 -7.90
N ARG A 73 -51.32 9.15 -6.73
CA ARG A 73 -51.61 10.46 -6.14
C ARG A 73 -50.31 11.18 -5.80
N GLU A 74 -50.31 12.50 -5.94
CA GLU A 74 -49.15 13.34 -5.63
C GLU A 74 -48.64 13.08 -4.20
N GLY A 75 -47.32 12.93 -4.05
CA GLY A 75 -46.65 12.60 -2.79
C GLY A 75 -46.83 11.16 -2.28
N GLN A 76 -47.57 10.31 -3.00
CA GLN A 76 -47.82 8.91 -2.60
C GLN A 76 -46.92 7.90 -3.31
N THR A 77 -45.95 8.38 -4.09
CA THR A 77 -44.93 7.57 -4.76
C THR A 77 -43.72 7.38 -3.84
N SER A 78 -43.27 6.14 -3.70
CA SER A 78 -42.01 5.77 -3.06
C SER A 78 -41.01 5.36 -4.12
N ASN A 79 -40.07 6.24 -4.41
CA ASN A 79 -39.01 6.03 -5.39
C ASN A 79 -37.69 6.55 -4.80
N PRO A 80 -37.06 5.82 -3.85
CA PRO A 80 -35.84 6.27 -3.20
C PRO A 80 -34.75 6.49 -4.26
N GLN A 81 -34.20 7.70 -4.31
CA GLN A 81 -33.10 8.03 -5.21
C GLN A 81 -31.76 7.85 -4.49
N ASN A 82 -30.71 7.66 -5.28
CA ASN A 82 -29.34 7.74 -4.75
C ASN A 82 -29.11 9.15 -4.19
N GLN A 83 -28.52 9.23 -3.00
CA GLN A 83 -28.15 10.50 -2.37
C GLN A 83 -26.67 10.47 -2.01
N LEU A 84 -25.93 11.47 -2.47
CA LEU A 84 -24.55 11.71 -2.08
C LEU A 84 -24.51 12.98 -1.22
N ARG A 85 -24.00 12.84 0.00
CA ARG A 85 -23.74 13.96 0.89
C ARG A 85 -22.26 14.02 1.22
N ILE A 86 -21.60 15.11 0.83
CA ILE A 86 -20.22 15.35 1.21
C ILE A 86 -20.20 15.88 2.65
N THR A 87 -19.47 15.21 3.54
CA THR A 87 -19.40 15.56 4.97
C THR A 87 -18.09 16.24 5.33
N THR A 88 -17.00 15.91 4.63
CA THR A 88 -15.70 16.57 4.78
C THR A 88 -15.11 16.85 3.40
N ASN A 89 -14.83 18.13 3.12
CA ASN A 89 -14.29 18.60 1.84
C ASN A 89 -13.28 19.73 2.03
N LYS A 90 -12.19 19.43 2.73
CA LYS A 90 -11.02 20.32 2.82
C LYS A 90 -10.46 20.55 1.40
N SER A 91 -10.08 21.79 1.11
CA SER A 91 -9.40 22.15 -0.14
C SER A 91 -8.05 21.43 -0.25
N LEU A 92 -7.65 21.14 -1.48
CA LEU A 92 -6.33 20.57 -1.75
C LEU A 92 -5.25 21.58 -1.35
N THR A 93 -4.20 21.13 -0.67
CA THR A 93 -3.10 21.99 -0.23
C THR A 93 -2.35 22.55 -1.44
N GLU A 94 -2.06 23.86 -1.41
CA GLU A 94 -1.20 24.53 -2.39
C GLU A 94 0.08 24.95 -1.69
N VAL A 95 1.18 24.24 -1.97
CA VAL A 95 2.49 24.57 -1.40
C VAL A 95 3.15 25.58 -2.31
N THR A 96 3.20 26.85 -1.89
CA THR A 96 3.97 27.90 -2.57
C THR A 96 5.42 27.88 -2.06
N GLN A 97 6.40 28.22 -2.91
CA GLN A 97 7.84 28.11 -2.63
C GLN A 97 8.37 28.96 -1.44
N GLY A 98 7.50 29.68 -0.71
CA GLY A 98 7.85 30.48 0.47
C GLY A 98 7.49 29.85 1.83
N ASP A 99 6.62 28.84 1.88
CA ASP A 99 6.10 28.29 3.14
C ASP A 99 7.00 27.18 3.69
N ARG A 100 8.21 27.57 4.13
CA ARG A 100 9.13 26.68 4.86
C ARG A 100 8.66 26.37 6.30
N ASN A 101 7.59 27.02 6.78
CA ASN A 101 7.10 26.96 8.16
C ASN A 101 5.72 26.31 8.32
N THR A 102 5.35 25.32 7.51
CA THR A 102 4.18 24.47 7.77
C THR A 102 4.58 23.23 8.57
N GLU A 103 5.20 23.42 9.73
CA GLU A 103 5.32 22.34 10.72
C GLU A 103 3.92 22.08 11.28
N GLY A 104 3.28 20.99 10.85
CA GLY A 104 2.03 20.49 11.45
C GLY A 104 0.74 20.71 10.66
N GLU A 105 0.76 21.31 9.45
CA GLU A 105 -0.45 21.33 8.61
C GLU A 105 -0.64 20.00 7.86
N ASP A 106 -1.83 19.41 8.01
CA ASP A 106 -2.26 18.23 7.26
C ASP A 106 -2.21 18.51 5.75
N ILE A 107 -1.39 17.76 5.01
CA ILE A 107 -1.32 17.90 3.56
C ILE A 107 -2.54 17.20 2.94
N VAL A 108 -3.44 17.97 2.36
CA VAL A 108 -4.65 17.46 1.73
C VAL A 108 -4.39 17.24 0.24
N GLN A 109 -4.24 15.97 -0.15
CA GLN A 109 -3.99 15.58 -1.54
C GLN A 109 -5.22 15.06 -2.28
N LEU A 110 -6.27 14.66 -1.54
CA LEU A 110 -7.49 14.09 -2.09
C LEU A 110 -8.71 14.83 -1.52
N ALA A 111 -9.67 15.15 -2.38
CA ALA A 111 -10.93 15.77 -1.99
C ALA A 111 -12.11 15.19 -2.81
N PRO A 112 -13.28 14.93 -2.21
CA PRO A 112 -13.60 15.08 -0.78
C PRO A 112 -12.96 13.97 0.09
N GLN A 113 -12.80 14.22 1.39
CA GLN A 113 -12.21 13.24 2.33
C GLN A 113 -13.27 12.32 2.94
N ARG A 114 -14.52 12.80 3.04
CA ARG A 114 -15.61 11.99 3.59
C ARG A 114 -16.91 12.23 2.86
N VAL A 115 -17.50 11.14 2.39
CA VAL A 115 -18.80 11.12 1.71
C VAL A 115 -19.73 10.16 2.43
N GLN A 116 -21.00 10.54 2.53
CA GLN A 116 -22.09 9.67 2.96
C GLN A 116 -22.94 9.37 1.74
N LEU A 117 -23.02 8.11 1.37
CA LEU A 117 -23.72 7.65 0.18
C LEU A 117 -24.91 6.78 0.60
N GLN A 118 -26.11 7.15 0.15
CA GLN A 118 -27.30 6.31 0.22
C GLN A 118 -27.58 5.79 -1.18
N LEU A 119 -27.48 4.48 -1.37
CA LEU A 119 -27.66 3.83 -2.67
C LEU A 119 -28.95 3.03 -2.72
N ARG A 120 -29.63 3.13 -3.85
CA ARG A 120 -30.67 2.21 -4.27
C ARG A 120 -30.03 0.96 -4.86
N LYS A 121 -30.55 -0.21 -4.47
CA LYS A 121 -30.08 -1.50 -4.97
C LYS A 121 -30.12 -1.54 -6.50
N GLY A 122 -29.00 -1.91 -7.11
CA GLY A 122 -28.87 -2.05 -8.56
C GLY A 122 -28.79 -0.74 -9.35
N VAL A 123 -28.75 0.42 -8.70
CA VAL A 123 -28.58 1.72 -9.36
C VAL A 123 -27.20 2.29 -9.01
N PRO A 124 -26.24 2.33 -9.95
CA PRO A 124 -24.91 2.86 -9.69
C PRO A 124 -24.93 4.37 -9.42
N HIS A 125 -23.93 4.87 -8.70
CA HIS A 125 -23.71 6.29 -8.48
C HIS A 125 -22.24 6.63 -8.64
N ASN A 126 -21.93 7.68 -9.40
CA ASN A 126 -20.57 8.10 -9.64
C ASN A 126 -20.15 9.12 -8.57
N VAL A 127 -19.00 8.88 -7.94
CA VAL A 127 -18.39 9.83 -7.00
C VAL A 127 -17.13 10.40 -7.65
N THR A 128 -17.07 11.72 -7.77
CA THR A 128 -15.91 12.41 -8.36
C THR A 128 -14.94 12.82 -7.26
N PHE A 129 -13.67 12.40 -7.42
CA PHE A 129 -12.57 12.82 -6.57
C PHE A 129 -11.64 13.76 -7.33
N LYS A 130 -11.00 14.67 -6.59
CA LYS A 130 -9.93 15.53 -7.08
C LYS A 130 -8.66 15.12 -6.35
N PHE A 131 -7.60 14.90 -7.11
CA PHE A 131 -6.29 14.55 -6.59
C PHE A 131 -5.27 15.61 -7.02
N ARG A 132 -4.33 15.94 -6.14
CA ARG A 132 -3.16 16.76 -6.45
C ARG A 132 -1.94 16.21 -5.72
N LEU A 133 -0.85 16.07 -6.45
CA LEU A 133 0.44 15.75 -5.84
C LEU A 133 0.96 16.98 -5.10
N ALA A 134 1.23 16.84 -3.81
CA ALA A 134 1.85 17.92 -3.04
C ALA A 134 3.35 17.98 -3.36
N THR A 135 3.84 19.18 -3.69
CA THR A 135 5.27 19.46 -3.76
C THR A 135 5.85 19.48 -2.34
N HIS A 136 7.08 18.98 -2.16
CA HIS A 136 7.73 18.84 -0.84
C HIS A 136 6.96 17.97 0.16
N TYR A 137 6.30 16.91 -0.32
CA TYR A 137 5.69 15.93 0.58
C TYR A 137 6.76 15.28 1.49
N PRO A 138 6.46 15.01 2.77
CA PRO A 138 7.40 14.39 3.70
C PRO A 138 7.93 13.05 3.20
N VAL A 139 9.22 12.80 3.37
CA VAL A 139 9.86 11.51 3.04
C VAL A 139 10.58 10.98 4.27
N ASP A 140 10.24 9.75 4.64
CA ASP A 140 10.98 8.94 5.61
C ASP A 140 11.78 7.91 4.83
N LEU A 141 13.09 7.87 5.06
CA LEU A 141 13.97 6.84 4.50
C LEU A 141 14.62 6.08 5.64
N TYR A 142 14.40 4.77 5.69
CA TYR A 142 15.04 3.88 6.64
C TYR A 142 16.00 2.96 5.90
N TYR A 143 17.28 3.01 6.28
CA TYR A 143 18.31 2.17 5.70
C TYR A 143 18.52 0.93 6.58
N LEU A 144 18.19 -0.23 6.06
CA LEU A 144 18.35 -1.52 6.71
C LEU A 144 19.51 -2.27 6.06
N MET A 145 20.59 -2.45 6.81
CA MET A 145 21.85 -2.98 6.31
C MET A 145 22.20 -4.32 6.95
N ASP A 146 22.62 -5.25 6.12
CA ASP A 146 23.32 -6.45 6.54
C ASP A 146 24.69 -6.08 7.12
N LEU A 147 24.96 -6.49 8.36
CA LEU A 147 26.24 -6.31 9.03
C LEU A 147 26.89 -7.65 9.37
N SER A 148 26.62 -8.68 8.57
CA SER A 148 27.49 -9.86 8.48
C SER A 148 28.92 -9.46 8.12
N TYR A 149 29.87 -10.38 8.31
CA TYR A 149 31.30 -10.05 8.16
C TYR A 149 31.68 -9.69 6.72
N SER A 150 30.95 -10.20 5.72
CA SER A 150 31.23 -9.93 4.30
C SER A 150 30.92 -8.49 3.90
N MET A 151 29.99 -7.82 4.60
CA MET A 151 29.56 -6.44 4.34
C MET A 151 30.49 -5.34 4.90
N LEU A 152 31.71 -5.70 5.31
CA LEU A 152 32.63 -4.78 5.99
C LEU A 152 33.03 -3.58 5.11
N ASP A 153 33.36 -3.82 3.84
CA ASP A 153 33.71 -2.79 2.86
C ASP A 153 32.50 -1.94 2.45
N ASP A 154 31.34 -2.57 2.19
CA ASP A 154 30.07 -1.87 1.94
C ASP A 154 29.72 -0.88 3.08
N LYS A 155 29.99 -1.26 4.34
CA LYS A 155 29.74 -0.40 5.51
C LYS A 155 30.61 0.86 5.52
N GLU A 156 31.89 0.72 5.17
CA GLU A 156 32.82 1.86 5.08
C GLU A 156 32.39 2.82 3.98
N ASN A 157 31.92 2.28 2.85
CA ASN A 157 31.40 3.05 1.74
C ASN A 157 30.10 3.79 2.09
N LEU A 158 29.15 3.12 2.75
CA LEU A 158 27.88 3.73 3.16
C LEU A 158 28.06 4.88 4.15
N ALA A 159 29.01 4.76 5.08
CA ALA A 159 29.32 5.82 6.03
C ALA A 159 29.70 7.13 5.31
N ASN A 160 30.49 7.02 4.24
CA ASN A 160 30.90 8.16 3.41
C ASN A 160 29.74 8.72 2.56
N LEU A 161 28.75 7.89 2.25
CA LEU A 161 27.63 8.24 1.39
C LEU A 161 26.44 8.87 2.13
N GLY A 162 26.31 8.64 3.44
CA GLY A 162 25.18 9.12 4.25
C GLY A 162 24.87 10.62 4.08
N SER A 163 25.89 11.48 4.10
CA SER A 163 25.73 12.93 3.90
C SER A 163 25.30 13.28 2.47
N LYS A 164 25.79 12.54 1.47
CA LYS A 164 25.41 12.73 0.07
C LYS A 164 23.93 12.36 -0.11
N LEU A 165 23.52 11.19 0.35
CA LEU A 165 22.13 10.72 0.30
C LEU A 165 21.19 11.72 0.97
N ALA A 166 21.52 12.18 2.18
CA ALA A 166 20.71 13.16 2.90
C ALA A 166 20.62 14.50 2.16
N SER A 167 21.72 15.00 1.59
CA SER A 167 21.72 16.24 0.81
C SER A 167 20.87 16.12 -0.47
N THR A 168 20.99 14.99 -1.17
CA THR A 168 20.19 14.66 -2.35
C THR A 168 18.70 14.64 -2.03
N MET A 169 18.31 13.99 -0.93
CA MET A 169 16.91 13.91 -0.52
C MET A 169 16.36 15.26 -0.04
N ARG A 170 17.19 16.09 0.62
CA ARG A 170 16.80 17.45 1.02
C ARG A 170 16.56 18.39 -0.16
N ASN A 171 17.22 18.16 -1.29
CA ASN A 171 16.94 18.90 -2.53
C ASN A 171 15.54 18.55 -3.10
N LEU A 172 15.01 17.37 -2.81
CA LEU A 172 13.68 16.93 -3.25
C LEU A 172 12.57 17.36 -2.26
N THR A 173 12.83 17.26 -0.96
CA THR A 173 11.86 17.61 0.08
C THR A 173 12.50 18.28 1.28
N SER A 174 11.87 19.32 1.82
CA SER A 174 12.32 19.96 3.05
C SER A 174 12.04 19.13 4.31
N LYS A 175 11.12 18.16 4.23
CA LYS A 175 10.65 17.34 5.36
C LYS A 175 11.20 15.92 5.27
N PHE A 176 12.52 15.79 5.36
CA PHE A 176 13.23 14.50 5.28
C PHE A 176 13.58 13.95 6.67
N LYS A 177 13.39 12.65 6.88
CA LYS A 177 13.95 11.89 8.02
C LYS A 177 14.73 10.70 7.52
N LEU A 178 15.83 10.40 8.21
CA LEU A 178 16.73 9.28 7.92
C LEU A 178 16.90 8.42 9.17
N GLY A 179 16.78 7.11 9.01
CA GLY A 179 16.97 6.12 10.05
C GLY A 179 17.91 5.00 9.59
N PHE A 180 18.45 4.25 10.55
CA PHE A 180 19.39 3.16 10.31
C PHE A 180 19.06 1.96 11.19
N GLY A 181 19.06 0.77 10.61
CA GLY A 181 18.99 -0.49 11.32
C GLY A 181 19.93 -1.50 10.71
N SER A 182 20.30 -2.49 11.50
CA SER A 182 21.19 -3.56 11.07
C SER A 182 20.64 -4.93 11.39
N PHE A 183 21.05 -5.93 10.61
CA PHE A 183 20.72 -7.33 10.84
C PHE A 183 21.90 -8.24 10.56
N VAL A 184 21.83 -9.46 11.07
CA VAL A 184 22.71 -10.59 10.73
C VAL A 184 21.81 -11.81 10.63
N ASP A 185 21.68 -12.60 11.70
CA ASP A 185 20.79 -13.75 11.73
C ASP A 185 20.37 -14.16 13.15
N LYS A 186 19.47 -15.14 13.26
CA LYS A 186 18.97 -15.68 14.53
C LYS A 186 20.13 -16.21 15.37
N VAL A 187 20.16 -15.79 16.63
CA VAL A 187 21.20 -16.16 17.60
C VAL A 187 20.96 -17.55 18.20
N VAL A 188 20.85 -18.56 17.34
CA VAL A 188 20.58 -19.96 17.69
C VAL A 188 21.37 -20.89 16.75
N MET A 189 21.74 -22.07 17.24
CA MET A 189 22.32 -23.10 16.37
C MET A 189 21.25 -23.63 15.40
N PRO A 190 21.57 -23.92 14.12
CA PRO A 190 22.92 -23.94 13.54
C PRO A 190 23.39 -22.61 12.92
N PHE A 191 22.54 -21.58 12.87
CA PHE A 191 22.82 -20.31 12.19
C PHE A 191 23.94 -19.53 12.86
N THR A 192 23.92 -19.45 14.19
CA THR A 192 24.95 -18.77 14.99
C THR A 192 25.60 -19.73 15.97
N ASN A 193 26.92 -19.59 16.15
CA ASN A 193 27.65 -20.35 17.16
C ASN A 193 27.39 -19.80 18.58
N VAL A 194 26.57 -20.52 19.36
CA VAL A 194 26.16 -20.11 20.71
C VAL A 194 27.19 -20.42 21.81
N HIS A 195 28.39 -20.93 21.47
CA HIS A 195 29.44 -21.11 22.46
C HIS A 195 29.86 -19.75 23.04
N PRO A 196 29.84 -19.52 24.38
CA PRO A 196 29.98 -18.19 24.97
C PRO A 196 31.25 -17.42 24.56
N GLY A 197 32.35 -18.14 24.28
CA GLY A 197 33.59 -17.51 23.80
C GLY A 197 33.53 -17.03 22.35
N ILE A 198 32.78 -17.72 21.49
CA ILE A 198 32.63 -17.40 20.07
C ILE A 198 31.52 -16.38 19.89
N LEU A 199 30.38 -16.57 20.56
CA LEU A 199 29.24 -15.66 20.49
C LEU A 199 29.62 -14.21 20.84
N ARG A 200 30.51 -14.00 21.82
CA ARG A 200 30.95 -12.67 22.23
C ARG A 200 31.76 -11.93 21.15
N SER A 201 32.46 -12.66 20.30
CA SER A 201 33.33 -12.11 19.26
C SER A 201 33.46 -13.14 18.13
N PRO A 202 32.46 -13.24 17.23
CA PRO A 202 32.43 -14.27 16.18
C PRO A 202 33.58 -14.12 15.18
N CYS A 203 34.11 -12.90 15.06
CA CYS A 203 35.25 -12.55 14.21
C CYS A 203 36.12 -11.45 14.86
N PRO A 204 37.32 -11.17 14.33
CA PRO A 204 38.18 -10.09 14.83
C PRO A 204 37.49 -8.73 14.71
N ASN A 205 37.50 -7.93 15.79
CA ASN A 205 36.85 -6.61 15.87
C ASN A 205 35.34 -6.61 15.62
N CYS A 206 34.68 -7.74 15.81
CA CYS A 206 33.24 -7.89 15.62
C CYS A 206 32.46 -7.76 16.92
N THR A 207 31.21 -7.31 16.82
CA THR A 207 30.26 -7.41 17.94
C THR A 207 29.66 -8.82 18.03
N SER A 208 29.07 -9.13 19.18
CA SER A 208 28.22 -10.31 19.35
C SER A 208 27.12 -10.37 18.31
N SER A 209 26.83 -11.57 17.81
CA SER A 209 25.76 -11.82 16.85
C SER A 209 24.40 -11.41 17.41
N TYR A 210 23.53 -10.89 16.54
CA TYR A 210 22.16 -10.47 16.82
C TYR A 210 21.32 -10.64 15.56
N SER A 211 20.00 -10.76 15.72
CA SER A 211 19.10 -10.93 14.57
C SER A 211 18.77 -9.60 13.89
N PHE A 212 18.19 -8.65 14.62
CA PHE A 212 17.88 -7.31 14.12
C PHE A 212 18.02 -6.29 15.25
N ARG A 213 18.55 -5.10 14.91
CA ARG A 213 18.65 -3.94 15.79
C ARG A 213 18.20 -2.67 15.06
N ASN A 214 17.34 -1.89 15.69
CA ASN A 214 17.01 -0.52 15.31
C ASN A 214 18.04 0.44 15.90
N ASN A 215 19.16 0.65 15.22
CA ASN A 215 20.27 1.47 15.72
C ASN A 215 19.92 2.96 15.84
N LEU A 216 19.20 3.49 14.85
CA LEU A 216 18.78 4.89 14.78
C LEU A 216 17.33 4.96 14.27
N PRO A 217 16.36 5.24 15.17
CA PRO A 217 15.02 5.64 14.76
C PRO A 217 15.04 6.83 13.81
N LEU A 218 14.00 6.99 12.98
CA LEU A 218 13.89 8.07 12.00
C LEU A 218 14.06 9.46 12.62
N ASP A 219 15.19 10.11 12.32
CA ASP A 219 15.60 11.40 12.84
C ASP A 219 15.75 12.43 11.71
N VAL A 220 15.59 13.71 12.03
CA VAL A 220 15.79 14.83 11.09
C VAL A 220 17.27 15.18 10.91
N ASN A 221 18.10 14.85 11.91
CA ASN A 221 19.52 15.07 11.91
C ASN A 221 20.26 13.91 11.23
N ASP A 222 20.56 14.07 9.96
CA ASP A 222 21.32 13.14 9.13
C ASP A 222 22.77 12.94 9.59
N THR A 223 23.36 13.87 10.33
CA THR A 223 24.73 13.68 10.85
C THR A 223 24.80 12.51 11.83
N LYS A 224 23.71 12.22 12.56
CA LYS A 224 23.60 11.02 13.39
C LYS A 224 23.73 9.76 12.55
N PHE A 225 23.11 9.71 11.37
CA PHE A 225 23.19 8.54 10.50
C PHE A 225 24.64 8.16 10.21
N THR A 226 25.44 9.12 9.75
CA THR A 226 26.87 8.88 9.49
C THR A 226 27.60 8.42 10.75
N GLU A 227 27.34 9.05 11.90
CA GLU A 227 27.93 8.63 13.18
C GLU A 227 27.59 7.18 13.55
N TYR A 228 26.32 6.79 13.43
CA TYR A 228 25.88 5.42 13.72
C TYR A 228 26.47 4.41 12.74
N VAL A 229 26.41 4.65 11.42
CA VAL A 229 26.95 3.71 10.42
C VAL A 229 28.46 3.53 10.57
N SER A 230 29.20 4.62 10.84
CA SER A 230 30.65 4.54 11.08
C SER A 230 30.99 3.73 12.33
N ASN A 231 30.23 3.91 13.42
CA ASN A 231 30.56 3.36 14.73
C ASN A 231 30.01 1.96 15.00
N VAL A 232 28.99 1.50 14.27
CA VAL A 232 28.47 0.14 14.44
C VAL A 232 29.48 -0.85 13.83
N PRO A 233 30.02 -1.79 14.62
CA PRO A 233 30.89 -2.84 14.09
C PRO A 233 30.08 -3.92 13.35
N VAL A 234 30.72 -4.59 12.40
CA VAL A 234 30.17 -5.82 11.81
C VAL A 234 30.10 -6.94 12.86
N SER A 235 29.34 -7.97 12.55
CA SER A 235 29.25 -9.19 13.34
C SER A 235 29.42 -10.41 12.41
N GLY A 236 29.01 -11.58 12.87
CA GLY A 236 29.10 -12.79 12.07
C GLY A 236 28.24 -13.92 12.61
N ASN A 237 27.90 -14.81 11.71
CA ASN A 237 27.13 -16.04 11.86
C ASN A 237 27.94 -17.19 11.20
N VAL A 238 27.32 -18.36 11.06
CA VAL A 238 27.99 -19.59 10.59
C VAL A 238 27.68 -19.89 9.14
N ASP A 239 26.42 -19.76 8.74
CA ASP A 239 25.95 -20.00 7.38
C ASP A 239 25.87 -18.74 6.54
N GLU A 240 25.57 -18.90 5.26
CA GLU A 240 25.58 -17.82 4.27
C GLU A 240 24.25 -17.07 4.16
N PRO A 241 23.06 -17.72 4.15
CA PRO A 241 21.81 -16.97 4.09
C PRO A 241 21.59 -16.18 5.39
N GLU A 242 21.17 -14.94 5.28
CA GLU A 242 21.03 -14.05 6.43
C GLU A 242 19.56 -13.91 6.87
N GLY A 243 19.36 -13.46 8.11
CA GLY A 243 18.06 -13.25 8.74
C GLY A 243 17.35 -11.96 8.32
N GLY A 244 17.65 -11.42 7.14
CA GLY A 244 17.18 -10.11 6.69
C GLY A 244 15.65 -9.96 6.61
N LEU A 245 14.91 -11.05 6.36
CA LEU A 245 13.44 -10.97 6.34
C LEU A 245 12.81 -10.74 7.72
N ASP A 246 13.42 -11.22 8.82
CA ASP A 246 12.97 -10.88 10.18
C ASP A 246 13.10 -9.38 10.40
N ALA A 247 14.28 -8.84 10.08
CA ALA A 247 14.58 -7.42 10.21
C ALA A 247 13.64 -6.56 9.36
N LEU A 248 13.43 -6.94 8.09
CA LEU A 248 12.53 -6.25 7.17
C LEU A 248 11.12 -6.19 7.73
N LEU A 249 10.59 -7.30 8.26
CA LEU A 249 9.26 -7.32 8.86
C LEU A 249 9.18 -6.42 10.10
N GLN A 250 10.15 -6.51 11.01
CA GLN A 250 10.17 -5.68 12.22
C GLN A 250 10.22 -4.19 11.90
N VAL A 251 11.03 -3.76 10.92
CA VAL A 251 11.06 -2.35 10.46
C VAL A 251 9.71 -1.89 9.91
N ILE A 252 8.98 -2.76 9.23
CA ILE A 252 7.65 -2.44 8.66
C ILE A 252 6.60 -2.32 9.76
N VAL A 253 6.54 -3.27 10.72
CA VAL A 253 5.44 -3.35 11.70
C VAL A 253 5.67 -2.52 12.96
N CYS A 254 6.93 -2.26 13.34
CA CYS A 254 7.28 -1.47 14.53
C CYS A 254 7.18 0.04 14.31
N ARG A 255 6.02 0.51 13.85
CA ARG A 255 5.82 1.91 13.40
C ARG A 255 6.28 2.97 14.40
N ARG A 256 6.04 2.74 15.69
CA ARG A 256 6.37 3.71 16.75
C ARG A 256 7.86 3.71 17.08
N GLN A 257 8.47 2.54 17.18
CA GLN A 257 9.89 2.37 17.52
C GLN A 257 10.80 2.84 16.37
N ILE A 258 10.41 2.55 15.13
CA ILE A 258 11.12 3.05 13.94
C ILE A 258 10.85 4.54 13.71
N GLY A 259 9.63 5.02 14.02
CA GLY A 259 9.27 6.43 13.95
C GLY A 259 8.66 6.87 12.62
N TRP A 260 8.01 5.96 11.88
CA TRP A 260 7.33 6.25 10.62
C TRP A 260 6.22 7.32 10.80
N ARG A 261 6.25 8.39 10.01
CA ARG A 261 5.20 9.41 10.04
C ARG A 261 3.93 8.91 9.38
N GLU A 262 2.78 9.31 9.91
CA GLU A 262 1.46 8.98 9.35
C GLU A 262 1.31 9.50 7.91
N GLN A 263 1.71 10.74 7.65
CA GLN A 263 1.62 11.39 6.33
C GLN A 263 3.03 11.61 5.75
N ALA A 264 3.64 10.53 5.25
CA ALA A 264 4.92 10.59 4.56
C ALA A 264 5.03 9.48 3.50
N ARG A 265 5.89 9.70 2.50
CA ARG A 265 6.39 8.62 1.65
C ARG A 265 7.41 7.84 2.46
N ARG A 266 7.18 6.55 2.62
CA ARG A 266 8.04 5.66 3.42
C ARG A 266 8.85 4.80 2.48
N LEU A 267 10.17 5.01 2.49
CA LEU A 267 11.15 4.29 1.69
C LEU A 267 12.01 3.45 2.64
N LEU A 268 12.14 2.16 2.34
CA LEU A 268 12.98 1.23 3.10
C LEU A 268 14.03 0.68 2.15
N VAL A 269 15.30 1.02 2.37
CA VAL A 269 16.42 0.45 1.61
C VAL A 269 16.89 -0.80 2.34
N PHE A 270 16.90 -1.94 1.67
CA PHE A 270 17.40 -3.21 2.18
C PHE A 270 18.70 -3.54 1.44
N SER A 271 19.81 -3.62 2.18
CA SER A 271 21.14 -3.82 1.60
C SER A 271 21.82 -5.06 2.17
N THR A 272 22.32 -5.92 1.27
CA THR A 272 23.02 -7.18 1.57
C THR A 272 23.77 -7.69 0.34
N ASP A 273 24.75 -8.56 0.57
CA ASP A 273 25.48 -9.33 -0.42
C ASP A 273 25.13 -10.84 -0.38
N ALA A 274 24.15 -11.23 0.44
CA ALA A 274 23.83 -12.63 0.71
C ALA A 274 22.38 -13.02 0.34
N PRO A 275 22.07 -14.32 0.22
CA PRO A 275 20.69 -14.82 0.19
C PRO A 275 19.98 -14.58 1.53
N PHE A 276 18.68 -14.87 1.59
CA PHE A 276 17.89 -14.69 2.82
C PHE A 276 17.25 -16.00 3.28
N HIS A 277 17.12 -16.14 4.61
CA HIS A 277 16.22 -17.11 5.20
C HIS A 277 14.76 -16.70 5.09
N HIS A 278 13.88 -17.69 4.94
CA HIS A 278 12.43 -17.51 4.86
C HIS A 278 11.68 -18.58 5.66
N ALA A 279 10.37 -18.38 5.83
CA ALA A 279 9.50 -19.30 6.56
C ALA A 279 9.76 -20.78 6.24
N GLY A 280 9.93 -21.58 7.28
CA GLY A 280 10.29 -22.99 7.26
C GLY A 280 11.76 -23.24 7.58
N ASN A 281 12.66 -22.27 7.37
CA ASN A 281 14.10 -22.43 7.63
C ASN A 281 14.42 -22.53 9.13
N GLY A 282 13.68 -21.80 9.99
CA GLY A 282 13.88 -21.84 11.44
C GLY A 282 13.66 -23.22 12.06
N ARG A 283 13.01 -24.14 11.34
CA ARG A 283 12.86 -25.54 11.75
C ARG A 283 14.20 -26.23 11.99
N LEU A 284 15.27 -25.84 11.29
CA LEU A 284 16.63 -26.36 11.51
C LEU A 284 17.15 -26.06 12.92
N ALA A 285 16.72 -24.95 13.51
CA ALA A 285 17.03 -24.53 14.88
C ALA A 285 15.96 -24.95 15.90
N GLY A 286 14.99 -25.77 15.51
CA GLY A 286 13.86 -26.16 16.37
C GLY A 286 12.78 -25.09 16.51
N ILE A 287 12.85 -23.99 15.76
CA ILE A 287 11.84 -22.93 15.75
C ILE A 287 10.75 -23.32 14.76
N VAL A 288 9.59 -23.72 15.28
CA VAL A 288 8.46 -24.24 14.48
C VAL A 288 7.23 -23.34 14.52
N GLN A 289 7.24 -22.31 15.36
CA GLN A 289 6.15 -21.36 15.49
C GLN A 289 6.24 -20.33 14.35
N PRO A 290 5.24 -20.21 13.46
CA PRO A 290 5.26 -19.20 12.42
C PRO A 290 5.33 -17.79 12.99
N HIS A 291 5.97 -16.87 12.26
CA HIS A 291 5.99 -15.45 12.61
C HIS A 291 4.56 -14.90 12.74
N ASP A 292 4.28 -14.12 13.78
CA ASP A 292 2.94 -13.60 14.09
C ASP A 292 2.59 -12.27 13.40
N GLY A 293 3.60 -11.61 12.83
CA GLY A 293 3.47 -10.34 12.10
C GLY A 293 3.36 -9.13 13.02
N GLN A 294 3.76 -9.27 14.28
CA GLN A 294 3.72 -8.20 15.28
C GLN A 294 5.12 -7.62 15.55
N CYS A 295 5.12 -6.45 16.21
CA CYS A 295 6.35 -5.78 16.62
C CYS A 295 6.89 -6.36 17.95
N HIS A 296 8.18 -6.67 17.98
CA HIS A 296 8.86 -7.34 19.09
C HIS A 296 10.24 -6.75 19.39
N LEU A 297 10.35 -5.42 19.35
CA LEU A 297 11.56 -4.70 19.77
C LEU A 297 11.50 -4.37 21.26
N ASP A 298 12.63 -4.51 21.95
CA ASP A 298 12.81 -3.97 23.30
C ASP A 298 13.15 -2.48 23.28
N ASP A 299 13.43 -1.92 24.46
CA ASP A 299 13.75 -0.51 24.66
C ASP A 299 15.09 -0.11 24.02
N ASP A 300 16.01 -1.07 23.81
CA ASP A 300 17.30 -0.86 23.14
C ASP A 300 17.20 -1.03 21.62
N GLY A 301 16.01 -1.43 21.12
CA GLY A 301 15.73 -1.60 19.70
C GLY A 301 16.10 -2.98 19.15
N ASP A 302 16.41 -3.96 20.02
CA ASP A 302 16.76 -5.32 19.63
C ASP A 302 15.53 -6.21 19.43
N TYR A 303 15.58 -7.08 18.41
CA TYR A 303 14.52 -8.06 18.18
C TYR A 303 14.57 -9.23 19.16
N THR A 304 13.53 -9.32 19.99
CA THR A 304 13.46 -10.20 21.16
C THR A 304 12.88 -11.60 20.91
N HIS A 305 12.36 -11.85 19.70
CA HIS A 305 11.65 -13.09 19.34
C HIS A 305 12.37 -13.92 18.27
N HIS A 306 13.63 -13.58 17.97
CA HIS A 306 14.43 -14.29 16.98
C HIS A 306 14.57 -15.80 17.24
N ASP A 307 14.54 -16.22 18.51
CA ASP A 307 14.64 -17.62 18.97
C ASP A 307 13.28 -18.29 19.22
N LYS A 308 12.17 -17.56 19.04
CA LYS A 308 10.80 -18.03 19.34
C LYS A 308 9.95 -18.15 18.09
N LEU A 309 10.12 -17.26 17.12
CA LEU A 309 9.34 -17.17 15.90
C LEU A 309 10.21 -17.49 14.70
N ASP A 310 9.69 -18.29 13.78
CA ASP A 310 10.33 -18.60 12.50
C ASP A 310 10.48 -17.32 11.67
N TYR A 311 11.32 -17.36 10.63
CA TYR A 311 11.41 -16.27 9.67
C TYR A 311 10.05 -16.03 9.01
N PRO A 312 9.73 -14.81 8.59
CA PRO A 312 8.48 -14.55 7.90
C PRO A 312 8.49 -15.11 6.48
N SER A 313 7.29 -15.39 5.98
CA SER A 313 7.07 -15.71 4.58
C SER A 313 7.07 -14.45 3.72
N VAL A 314 7.39 -14.59 2.43
CA VAL A 314 7.30 -13.49 1.44
C VAL A 314 5.89 -12.88 1.43
N ALA A 315 4.84 -13.69 1.58
CA ALA A 315 3.47 -13.22 1.65
C ALA A 315 3.19 -12.35 2.90
N GLN A 316 3.82 -12.65 4.04
CA GLN A 316 3.70 -11.81 5.24
C GLN A 316 4.41 -10.46 5.05
N ILE A 317 5.59 -10.46 4.41
CA ILE A 317 6.29 -9.21 4.04
C ILE A 317 5.42 -8.37 3.11
N ASN A 318 4.90 -8.98 2.04
CA ASN A 318 4.05 -8.28 1.06
C ASN A 318 2.80 -7.69 1.73
N LYS A 319 2.10 -8.47 2.56
CA LYS A 319 0.96 -7.98 3.33
C LYS A 319 1.34 -6.80 4.23
N ALA A 320 2.42 -6.93 5.00
CA ALA A 320 2.87 -5.89 5.91
C ALA A 320 3.28 -4.61 5.15
N ALA A 321 3.98 -4.73 4.03
CA ALA A 321 4.39 -3.60 3.19
C ALA A 321 3.18 -2.84 2.65
N GLN A 322 2.14 -3.54 2.19
CA GLN A 322 0.90 -2.92 1.71
C GLN A 322 0.10 -2.24 2.84
N GLU A 323 -0.12 -2.94 3.95
CA GLU A 323 -0.88 -2.41 5.12
C GLU A 323 -0.19 -1.18 5.74
N ASN A 324 1.15 -1.15 5.72
CA ASN A 324 1.94 -0.06 6.27
C ASN A 324 2.47 0.92 5.20
N GLN A 325 2.07 0.75 3.93
CA GLN A 325 2.43 1.64 2.81
C GLN A 325 3.95 1.91 2.71
N ILE A 326 4.76 0.86 2.92
CA ILE A 326 6.22 0.92 2.82
C ILE A 326 6.64 0.55 1.41
N ASN A 327 7.52 1.35 0.80
CA ASN A 327 8.12 1.04 -0.49
C ASN A 327 9.53 0.50 -0.24
N ILE A 328 9.80 -0.72 -0.70
CA ILE A 328 11.04 -1.44 -0.39
C ILE A 328 12.00 -1.35 -1.58
N ILE A 329 13.26 -1.04 -1.33
CA ILE A 329 14.32 -0.99 -2.34
C ILE A 329 15.36 -2.04 -1.96
N PHE A 330 15.39 -3.15 -2.69
CA PHE A 330 16.45 -4.15 -2.55
C PHE A 330 17.70 -3.65 -3.27
N ALA A 331 18.68 -3.15 -2.51
CA ALA A 331 19.95 -2.62 -3.00
C ALA A 331 21.06 -3.64 -2.69
N VAL A 332 21.33 -4.54 -3.63
CA VAL A 332 22.14 -5.74 -3.37
C VAL A 332 23.47 -5.74 -4.10
N SER A 333 24.53 -6.22 -3.45
CA SER A 333 25.88 -6.30 -4.05
C SER A 333 26.08 -7.63 -4.82
N ALA A 334 25.26 -8.64 -4.53
CA ALA A 334 25.21 -9.93 -5.21
C ALA A 334 23.77 -10.47 -5.32
N TYR A 335 23.60 -11.67 -5.90
CA TYR A 335 22.31 -12.36 -5.97
C TYR A 335 21.16 -11.58 -6.65
N LYS A 336 21.48 -10.78 -7.67
CA LYS A 336 20.53 -9.91 -8.39
C LYS A 336 19.24 -10.63 -8.79
N GLU A 337 19.35 -11.80 -9.41
CA GLU A 337 18.21 -12.54 -9.95
C GLU A 337 17.27 -13.02 -8.82
N LEU A 338 17.83 -13.37 -7.66
CA LEU A 338 17.04 -13.78 -6.49
C LEU A 338 16.20 -12.61 -5.97
N TYR A 339 16.81 -11.44 -5.79
CA TYR A 339 16.12 -10.25 -5.30
C TYR A 339 15.20 -9.62 -6.34
N GLN A 340 15.46 -9.83 -7.63
CA GLN A 340 14.50 -9.51 -8.69
C GLN A 340 13.24 -10.36 -8.56
N ALA A 341 13.37 -11.68 -8.43
CA ALA A 341 12.22 -12.57 -8.20
C ALA A 341 11.47 -12.19 -6.91
N LEU A 342 12.18 -11.90 -5.82
CA LEU A 342 11.54 -11.43 -4.57
C LEU A 342 10.77 -10.12 -4.77
N SER A 343 11.35 -9.17 -5.50
CA SER A 343 10.72 -7.88 -5.78
C SER A 343 9.48 -7.98 -6.68
N GLU A 344 9.35 -9.04 -7.47
CA GLU A 344 8.16 -9.30 -8.30
C GLU A 344 6.98 -9.82 -7.46
N GLU A 345 7.26 -10.48 -6.32
CA GLU A 345 6.26 -11.03 -5.39
C GLU A 345 5.77 -10.03 -4.34
N ILE A 346 6.52 -8.93 -4.13
CA ILE A 346 6.21 -7.90 -3.13
C ILE A 346 5.69 -6.66 -3.86
N ALA A 347 4.50 -6.18 -3.46
CA ALA A 347 3.98 -4.93 -3.98
C ALA A 347 4.81 -3.76 -3.44
N TYR A 348 4.98 -2.73 -4.27
CA TYR A 348 5.73 -1.52 -3.91
C TYR A 348 7.22 -1.75 -3.66
N SER A 349 7.80 -2.83 -4.20
CA SER A 349 9.25 -3.05 -4.19
C SER A 349 9.93 -2.79 -5.54
N SER A 350 11.23 -2.49 -5.47
CA SER A 350 12.15 -2.40 -6.59
C SER A 350 13.48 -3.07 -6.24
N GLN A 351 14.28 -3.43 -7.24
CA GLN A 351 15.63 -3.94 -7.03
C GLN A 351 16.67 -3.11 -7.80
N GLY A 352 17.90 -3.06 -7.27
CA GLY A 352 19.06 -2.47 -7.92
C GLY A 352 20.36 -3.09 -7.41
N MET A 353 21.33 -3.23 -8.30
CA MET A 353 22.68 -3.65 -7.92
C MET A 353 23.43 -2.48 -7.30
N LEU A 354 24.10 -2.71 -6.18
CA LEU A 354 25.12 -1.79 -5.68
C LEU A 354 26.39 -1.92 -6.52
N ASP A 355 27.03 -0.79 -6.82
CA ASP A 355 28.39 -0.81 -7.35
C ASP A 355 29.40 -1.18 -6.25
N SER A 356 30.66 -1.45 -6.62
CA SER A 356 31.71 -1.87 -5.67
C SER A 356 32.03 -0.83 -4.58
N GLU A 357 31.62 0.42 -4.78
CA GLU A 357 31.80 1.52 -3.83
C GLU A 357 30.45 1.89 -3.16
N SER A 358 29.43 1.06 -3.36
CA SER A 358 28.02 1.26 -2.98
C SER A 358 27.49 2.66 -3.33
N SER A 359 28.08 3.32 -4.34
CA SER A 359 28.02 4.78 -4.55
C SER A 359 26.76 5.23 -5.29
N ASN A 360 26.08 4.28 -5.94
CA ASN A 360 24.87 4.46 -6.73
C ASN A 360 23.55 4.28 -5.95
N VAL A 361 23.58 4.03 -4.63
CA VAL A 361 22.35 3.87 -3.86
C VAL A 361 21.51 5.16 -3.81
N ASP A 362 22.12 6.34 -3.92
CA ASP A 362 21.39 7.60 -4.06
C ASP A 362 20.56 7.64 -5.35
N GLU A 363 21.11 7.15 -6.46
CA GLU A 363 20.38 7.02 -7.73
C GLU A 363 19.21 6.04 -7.60
N LEU A 364 19.41 4.89 -6.94
CA LEU A 364 18.33 3.90 -6.71
C LEU A 364 17.18 4.52 -5.91
N VAL A 365 17.51 5.27 -4.85
CA VAL A 365 16.52 5.97 -4.02
C VAL A 365 15.80 7.05 -4.82
N ILE A 366 16.50 7.84 -5.63
CA ILE A 366 15.89 8.88 -6.48
C ILE A 366 14.95 8.25 -7.51
N GLN A 367 15.40 7.18 -8.18
CA GLN A 367 14.59 6.48 -9.16
C GLN A 367 13.30 5.96 -8.54
N GLN A 368 13.38 5.31 -7.37
CA GLN A 368 12.20 4.82 -6.68
C GLN A 368 11.29 5.96 -6.21
N TYR A 369 11.85 7.05 -5.68
CA TYR A 369 11.08 8.24 -5.32
C TYR A 369 10.32 8.80 -6.52
N ASN A 370 10.97 8.89 -7.68
CA ASN A 370 10.36 9.37 -8.92
C ASN A 370 9.24 8.45 -9.40
N LEU A 371 9.45 7.13 -9.37
CA LEU A 371 8.43 6.13 -9.71
C LEU A 371 7.18 6.31 -8.84
N ILE A 372 7.35 6.33 -7.52
CA ILE A 372 6.24 6.53 -6.56
C ILE A 372 5.56 7.89 -6.76
N SER A 373 6.32 8.91 -7.15
CA SER A 373 5.77 10.25 -7.38
C SER A 373 4.99 10.39 -8.69
N SER A 374 5.22 9.50 -9.66
CA SER A 374 4.66 9.58 -11.00
C SER A 374 3.40 8.74 -11.19
N GLU A 375 3.18 7.72 -10.36
CA GLU A 375 2.00 6.86 -10.42
C GLU A 375 1.01 7.17 -9.28
N VAL A 376 -0.28 7.26 -9.61
CA VAL A 376 -1.36 7.40 -8.63
C VAL A 376 -2.28 6.19 -8.77
N ARG A 377 -2.34 5.37 -7.72
CA ARG A 377 -3.27 4.23 -7.63
C ARG A 377 -4.36 4.53 -6.62
N LEU A 378 -5.61 4.32 -7.02
CA LEU A 378 -6.76 4.35 -6.13
C LEU A 378 -7.20 2.91 -5.87
N SER A 379 -7.23 2.51 -4.60
CA SER A 379 -7.74 1.22 -4.14
C SER A 379 -8.81 1.42 -3.08
N ASP A 380 -9.58 0.36 -2.82
CA ASP A 380 -10.58 0.31 -1.76
C ASP A 380 -10.42 -0.96 -0.91
N ASN A 381 -11.01 -0.94 0.28
CA ASN A 381 -11.03 -2.06 1.21
C ASN A 381 -12.46 -2.56 1.46
N VAL A 382 -13.37 -2.38 0.49
CA VAL A 382 -14.75 -2.81 0.62
C VAL A 382 -14.76 -4.34 0.61
N ALA A 383 -15.00 -4.94 1.77
CA ALA A 383 -15.35 -6.35 1.82
C ALA A 383 -16.58 -6.54 0.93
N SER A 384 -16.51 -7.47 -0.03
CA SER A 384 -17.64 -7.83 -0.87
C SER A 384 -18.83 -8.12 0.04
N ILE A 385 -19.82 -7.23 0.02
CA ILE A 385 -21.03 -7.39 0.81
C ILE A 385 -21.74 -8.62 0.22
N PRO A 386 -21.96 -9.70 1.01
CA PRO A 386 -22.56 -10.94 0.52
C PRO A 386 -23.98 -10.76 -0.04
#